data_AF-A0A4Q3Z2F5-F1
#
_entry.id   AF-A0A4Q3Z2F5-F1
#
_cell.length_a   1.000
_cell.length_b   1.000
_cell.length_c   1.000
_cell.angle_alpha   90.00
_cell.angle_beta   90.00
_cell.angle_gamma   90.00
#
_symmetry.space_group_name_H-M   'P 1'
#
loop_
_entity.id
_entity.type
_entity.pdbx_description
1 polymer ?
#
loop_
_entity_poly.entity_id
_entity_poly.type
_entity_poly.pdbx_seq_one_letter_code
_entity_poly.pdbx_strand_id
1 'polypeptide(L)'
;MSLEPVTEEIEEPIDRIFLPGGEKVYAGKADAEVFVDLEGDDVPDHFEGNEADLSDLIVETLALSIDPYPRLEGEAVGIVSDEDDEEDSPFAGLKVLKVDEDKG
;
A
#
# COMPACT_ATOMS: atom_id res chain seq x y z
N MET A 1 -17.00 -2.16 -19.41
CA MET A 1 -16.73 -3.26 -18.47
C MET A 1 -17.46 -4.50 -18.93
N SER A 2 -16.84 -5.21 -19.86
CA SER A 2 -17.15 -6.62 -20.07
C SER A 2 -16.76 -7.41 -18.81
N LEU A 3 -17.40 -8.55 -18.59
CA LEU A 3 -17.00 -9.53 -17.56
C LEU A 3 -16.02 -10.56 -18.15
N GLU A 4 -15.24 -10.15 -19.15
CA GLU A 4 -14.23 -11.02 -19.73
C GLU A 4 -13.01 -11.07 -18.79
N PRO A 5 -12.43 -12.25 -18.57
CA PRO A 5 -11.27 -12.39 -17.70
C PRO A 5 -10.06 -11.65 -18.31
N VAL A 6 -9.36 -10.89 -17.48
CA VAL A 6 -8.09 -10.25 -17.83
C VAL A 6 -6.97 -11.22 -17.46
N THR A 7 -6.06 -11.49 -18.40
CA THR A 7 -4.89 -12.34 -18.16
C THR A 7 -3.67 -11.46 -17.91
N GLU A 8 -2.89 -11.78 -16.88
CA GLU A 8 -1.68 -11.06 -16.47
C GLU A 8 -0.54 -12.07 -16.24
N GLU A 9 0.69 -11.65 -16.52
CA GLU A 9 1.92 -12.39 -16.24
C GLU A 9 2.74 -11.58 -15.23
N ILE A 10 3.08 -12.20 -14.09
CA ILE A 10 3.79 -11.57 -12.97
C ILE A 10 5.15 -12.25 -12.84
N GLU A 11 6.22 -11.45 -12.87
CA GLU A 11 7.60 -11.91 -12.70
C GLU A 11 8.29 -11.06 -11.62
N GLU A 12 8.43 -11.61 -10.42
CA GLU A 12 9.00 -10.92 -9.27
C GLU A 12 10.29 -11.58 -8.78
N PRO A 13 11.37 -10.79 -8.54
CA PRO A 13 12.55 -11.31 -7.89
C PRO A 13 12.27 -11.56 -6.41
N ILE A 14 12.61 -12.75 -5.91
CA ILE A 14 12.45 -13.11 -4.51
C ILE A 14 13.81 -13.15 -3.83
N ASP A 15 13.99 -12.31 -2.81
CA ASP A 15 15.14 -12.33 -1.90
C ASP A 15 14.64 -12.34 -0.44
N ARG A 16 14.78 -13.50 0.22
CA ARG A 16 14.27 -13.75 1.58
C ARG A 16 15.21 -14.65 2.34
N ILE A 17 15.41 -14.32 3.62
CA ILE A 17 16.26 -15.09 4.53
C ILE A 17 15.34 -15.84 5.50
N PHE A 18 15.52 -17.16 5.59
CA PHE A 18 14.79 -18.02 6.53
C PHE A 18 15.72 -18.54 7.63
N LEU A 19 15.31 -18.42 8.88
CA LEU A 19 16.02 -18.92 10.05
C LEU A 19 15.22 -20.01 10.78
N PRO A 20 15.87 -21.11 11.22
CA PRO A 20 15.18 -22.11 12.01
C PRO A 20 14.86 -21.60 13.42
N GLY A 21 13.71 -22.02 13.96
CA GLY A 21 13.22 -21.64 15.28
C GLY A 21 12.04 -20.66 15.18
N GLY A 22 11.65 -20.09 16.33
CA GLY A 22 10.62 -19.05 16.39
C GLY A 22 11.22 -17.67 16.58
N GLU A 23 10.46 -16.64 16.21
CA GLU A 23 10.82 -15.25 16.45
C GLU A 23 11.12 -15.03 17.94
N LYS A 24 12.23 -14.35 18.25
CA LYS A 24 12.59 -14.07 19.64
C LYS A 24 11.77 -12.91 20.15
N VAL A 25 10.98 -13.16 21.20
CA VAL A 25 10.28 -12.11 21.93
C VAL A 25 11.27 -11.04 22.38
N TYR A 26 10.98 -9.78 22.04
CA TYR A 26 11.79 -8.64 22.47
C TYR A 26 11.88 -8.61 24.00
N ALA A 27 13.09 -8.79 24.53
CA ALA A 27 13.37 -8.87 25.97
C ALA A 27 13.85 -7.52 26.56
N GLY A 28 13.57 -6.41 25.88
CA GLY A 28 13.94 -5.06 26.35
C GLY A 28 13.06 -4.55 27.50
N LYS A 29 13.42 -3.39 28.05
CA LYS A 29 12.60 -2.72 29.08
C LYS A 29 11.26 -2.28 28.48
N ALA A 30 10.20 -2.31 29.29
CA ALA A 30 8.84 -1.95 28.87
C ALA A 30 8.70 -0.52 28.31
N ASP A 31 9.57 0.41 28.72
CA ASP A 31 9.59 1.81 28.25
C ASP A 31 10.75 2.12 27.28
N ALA A 32 11.28 1.10 26.60
CA ALA A 32 12.33 1.32 25.60
C ALA A 32 11.74 1.86 24.30
N GLU A 33 12.30 2.96 23.78
CA GLU A 33 12.01 3.44 22.44
C GLU A 33 12.56 2.46 21.39
N VAL A 34 11.73 2.09 20.42
CA VAL A 34 12.13 1.24 19.29
C VAL A 34 12.40 2.14 18.10
N PHE A 35 13.65 2.15 17.63
CA PHE A 35 14.04 2.80 16.39
C PHE A 35 13.92 1.79 15.26
N VAL A 36 13.09 2.08 14.26
CA VAL A 36 12.91 1.25 13.07
C VAL A 36 13.58 1.95 11.90
N ASP A 37 14.50 1.26 11.26
CA ASP A 37 15.09 1.70 9.99
C ASP A 37 14.22 1.18 8.85
N LEU A 38 13.59 2.08 8.09
CA LEU A 38 12.72 1.73 6.97
C LEU A 38 13.49 1.44 5.68
N GLU A 39 14.78 1.81 5.63
CA GLU A 39 15.66 1.58 4.47
C GLU A 39 16.64 0.42 4.74
N GLY A 40 16.56 -0.21 5.92
CA GLY A 40 17.36 -1.37 6.28
C GLY A 40 16.91 -2.65 5.56
N ASP A 41 17.77 -3.67 5.60
CA ASP A 41 17.45 -5.00 5.06
C ASP A 41 16.23 -5.61 5.78
N ASP A 42 15.43 -6.37 5.02
CA ASP A 42 14.29 -7.11 5.57
C ASP A 42 14.73 -8.06 6.69
N VAL A 43 13.91 -8.14 7.74
CA VAL A 43 14.15 -9.08 8.83
C VAL A 43 13.92 -10.52 8.36
N PRO A 44 14.72 -11.50 8.83
CA PRO A 44 14.54 -12.89 8.43
C PRO A 44 13.22 -13.49 8.92
N ASP A 45 12.58 -14.27 8.05
CA ASP A 45 11.44 -15.11 8.39
C ASP A 45 11.89 -16.33 9.19
N HIS A 46 10.99 -16.88 10.00
CA HIS A 46 11.29 -17.99 10.90
C HIS A 46 10.44 -19.23 10.56
N PHE A 47 11.03 -20.42 10.67
CA PHE A 47 10.31 -21.68 10.45
C PHE A 47 10.66 -22.73 11.51
N GLU A 48 9.71 -23.63 11.77
CA GLU A 48 9.89 -24.73 12.73
C GLU A 48 10.21 -26.05 12.03
N GLY A 49 11.01 -26.90 12.68
CA GLY A 49 11.35 -28.22 12.17
C GLY A 49 12.48 -28.19 11.13
N ASN A 50 12.39 -29.06 10.13
CA ASN A 50 13.46 -29.30 9.14
C ASN A 50 13.13 -28.80 7.73
N GLU A 51 11.91 -28.28 7.53
CA GLU A 51 11.41 -27.83 6.24
C GLU A 51 10.77 -26.44 6.42
N ALA A 52 11.04 -25.52 5.49
CA ALA A 52 10.40 -24.21 5.47
C ALA A 52 9.20 -24.26 4.52
N ASP A 53 8.03 -23.87 5.00
CA ASP A 53 6.85 -23.70 4.16
C ASP A 53 6.91 -22.32 3.49
N LEU A 54 6.94 -22.31 2.14
CA LEU A 54 7.02 -21.09 1.35
C LEU A 54 5.65 -20.56 0.91
N SER A 55 4.56 -21.21 1.33
CA SER A 55 3.20 -20.84 0.90
C SER A 55 2.87 -19.40 1.27
N ASP A 56 3.20 -18.98 2.49
CA ASP A 56 2.94 -17.62 2.96
C ASP A 56 3.73 -16.58 2.16
N LEU A 57 5.01 -16.83 1.89
CA LEU A 57 5.84 -15.98 1.05
C LEU A 57 5.26 -15.84 -0.36
N ILE A 58 4.84 -16.95 -0.98
CA ILE A 58 4.28 -16.93 -2.34
C ILE A 58 2.96 -16.15 -2.37
N VAL A 59 2.07 -16.39 -1.39
CA VAL A 59 0.78 -15.71 -1.29
C VAL A 59 0.97 -14.21 -1.06
N GLU A 60 1.86 -13.83 -0.16
CA GLU A 60 2.21 -12.42 0.09
C GLU A 60 2.74 -11.75 -1.17
N THR A 61 3.78 -12.33 -1.79
CA THR A 61 4.41 -11.77 -2.99
C THR A 61 3.38 -11.60 -4.10
N LEU A 62 2.55 -12.61 -4.35
CA LEU A 62 1.50 -12.53 -5.36
C LEU A 62 0.46 -11.47 -5.02
N ALA A 63 0.00 -11.42 -3.77
CA ALA A 63 -1.01 -10.45 -3.34
C ALA A 63 -0.54 -9.00 -3.48
N LEU A 64 0.76 -8.75 -3.27
CA LEU A 64 1.36 -7.42 -3.41
C LEU A 64 1.65 -7.04 -4.87
N SER A 65 1.79 -8.02 -5.76
CA SER A 65 2.24 -7.79 -7.14
C SER A 65 1.10 -7.70 -8.16
N ILE A 66 -0.10 -8.17 -7.81
CA ILE A 66 -1.28 -8.10 -8.69
C ILE A 66 -1.74 -6.65 -8.87
N ASP A 67 -2.13 -6.27 -10.10
CA ASP A 67 -2.87 -5.03 -10.34
C ASP A 67 -4.21 -5.06 -9.58
N PRO A 68 -4.48 -4.13 -8.64
CA PRO A 68 -5.74 -4.10 -7.91
C PRO A 68 -6.97 -3.83 -8.80
N TYR A 69 -6.75 -3.29 -10.01
CA TYR A 69 -7.81 -2.94 -10.96
C TYR A 69 -7.46 -3.34 -12.40
N PRO A 70 -7.32 -4.66 -12.68
CA PRO A 70 -6.88 -5.14 -13.98
C PRO A 70 -7.92 -4.81 -15.04
N ARG A 71 -7.45 -4.33 -16.20
CA ARG A 71 -8.29 -3.82 -17.29
C ARG A 71 -7.88 -4.41 -18.64
N LEU A 72 -8.87 -4.56 -19.51
CA LEU A 72 -8.60 -4.81 -20.93
C LEU A 72 -7.99 -3.57 -21.59
N GLU A 73 -7.19 -3.79 -22.63
CA GLU A 73 -6.59 -2.71 -23.40
C GLU A 73 -7.66 -1.72 -23.91
N GLY A 74 -7.44 -0.43 -23.66
CA GLY A 74 -8.34 0.63 -24.07
C GLY A 74 -9.50 0.93 -23.11
N GLU A 75 -9.71 0.15 -22.04
CA GLU A 75 -10.65 0.53 -20.97
C GLU A 75 -9.96 1.45 -19.95
N ALA A 76 -10.19 2.76 -20.07
CA ALA A 76 -9.84 3.73 -19.03
C ALA A 76 -11.04 4.00 -18.12
N VAL A 77 -10.81 4.21 -16.82
CA VAL A 77 -11.79 4.99 -16.03
C VAL A 77 -11.63 6.42 -16.50
N GLY A 78 -12.71 7.04 -16.96
CA GLY A 78 -12.70 8.48 -17.10
C GLY A 78 -12.32 9.06 -15.74
N ILE A 79 -11.34 9.97 -15.70
CA ILE A 79 -11.22 10.87 -14.57
C ILE A 79 -12.60 11.54 -14.51
N VAL A 80 -13.37 11.26 -13.46
CA VAL A 80 -14.45 12.17 -13.10
C VAL A 80 -13.69 13.41 -12.71
N SER A 81 -13.56 14.34 -13.66
CA SER A 81 -13.26 15.70 -13.28
C SER A 81 -14.43 16.05 -12.38
N ASP A 82 -14.19 16.08 -11.09
CA ASP A 82 -14.78 17.14 -10.30
C ASP A 82 -14.34 18.41 -11.03
N GLU A 83 -15.13 18.83 -12.03
CA GLU A 83 -15.19 20.24 -12.33
C GLU A 83 -15.53 20.81 -10.96
N ASP A 84 -14.53 21.41 -10.31
CA ASP A 84 -14.69 22.13 -9.05
C ASP A 84 -15.69 23.25 -9.35
N ASP A 85 -16.98 22.90 -9.38
CA ASP A 85 -18.06 23.85 -9.34
C ASP A 85 -17.89 24.48 -7.96
N GLU A 86 -17.19 25.62 -7.92
CA GLU A 86 -16.97 26.38 -6.69
C GLU A 86 -18.29 26.71 -5.99
N GLU A 87 -19.43 26.59 -6.69
CA GLU A 87 -20.78 26.71 -6.16
C GLU A 87 -21.23 25.49 -5.33
N ASP A 88 -20.79 24.28 -5.67
CA ASP A 88 -21.12 23.02 -4.97
C ASP A 88 -20.04 22.56 -3.98
N SER A 89 -18.96 23.35 -3.85
CA SER A 89 -17.92 23.10 -2.85
C SER A 89 -18.49 23.16 -1.41
N PRO A 90 -18.04 22.30 -0.49
CA PRO A 90 -18.40 22.39 0.94
C PRO A 90 -17.99 23.74 1.57
N PHE A 91 -17.14 24.51 0.90
CA PHE A 91 -16.69 25.84 1.31
C PHE A 91 -17.28 26.99 0.49
N ALA A 92 -18.22 26.73 -0.44
CA ALA A 92 -18.84 27.77 -1.28
C ALA A 92 -19.43 28.93 -0.46
N GLY A 93 -20.01 28.62 0.70
CA GLY A 93 -20.56 29.60 1.65
C GLY A 93 -19.52 30.53 2.30
N LEU A 94 -18.22 30.26 2.19
CA LEU A 94 -17.16 31.12 2.71
C LEU A 94 -16.86 32.33 1.81
N LYS A 95 -17.38 32.38 0.58
CA LYS A 95 -17.23 33.55 -0.31
C LYS A 95 -17.72 34.85 0.34
N VAL A 96 -18.71 34.75 1.23
CA VAL A 96 -19.30 35.89 1.96
C VAL A 96 -18.35 36.47 3.03
N LEU A 97 -17.28 35.75 3.38
CA LEU A 97 -16.31 36.13 4.40
C LEU A 97 -15.00 36.71 3.82
N LYS A 98 -14.89 36.87 2.50
CA LYS A 98 -13.80 37.64 1.91
C LYS A 98 -13.95 39.10 2.34
N VAL A 99 -13.16 39.50 3.32
CA VAL A 99 -12.95 40.90 3.68
C VAL A 99 -12.19 41.55 2.53
N ASP A 100 -12.74 42.63 1.95
CA ASP A 100 -12.07 43.43 0.93
C ASP A 100 -10.64 43.74 1.40
N GLU A 101 -9.68 43.41 0.54
CA GLU A 101 -8.27 43.70 0.72
C GLU A 101 -8.13 45.19 1.07
N ASP A 102 -7.49 45.40 2.20
CA ASP A 102 -7.21 46.66 2.87
C ASP A 102 -6.90 47.80 1.87
N LYS A 103 -7.85 48.71 1.67
CA LYS A 103 -7.53 50.10 1.32
C LYS A 103 -7.16 50.82 2.61
N GLY A 104 -5.88 50.77 2.96
CA GLY A 104 -5.29 51.47 4.10
C GLY A 104 -3.78 51.52 4.05
#